data_AF-A0A653VCN6-F1
#
_entry.id   AF-A0A653VCN6-F1
#
_cell.length_a   1.000
_cell.length_b   1.000
_cell.length_c   1.000
_cell.angle_alpha   90.00
_cell.angle_beta   90.00
_cell.angle_gamma   90.00
#
_symmetry.space_group_name_H-M   'P 1'
#
loop_
_entity.id
_entity.type
_entity.pdbx_description
1 polymer ?
#
loop_
_entity_poly.entity_id
_entity_poly.type
_entity_poly.pdbx_seq_one_letter_code
_entity_poly.pdbx_strand_id
1 'polypeptide(L)'
;MSFVIILSPEATTLPLGLIGVCRTIGHTCPMGIFRGRKARTDGGAVVSDRNASRADLDALRAFAESRKGVEAYVEPKTSVTQTTLLLVAADGESIRRRVASAQAAYEFARKKLNIPVYDANLVGVPSRKRNYDLRKAKGTPPPQSSSATPPPAKQTPKELAAIMTLESIAGVDPLPTNPSFDDLMRVYRKARKQAHPDRLGGERTKWDTVEDAARALGLPD
;
A
#
# COMPACT_ATOMS: atom_id res chain seq x y z
N MET A 1 28.37 -41.43 8.48
CA MET A 1 27.90 -40.04 8.29
C MET A 1 28.83 -39.40 7.28
N SER A 2 28.47 -39.42 6.00
CA SER A 2 29.31 -38.88 4.92
C SER A 2 28.54 -37.80 4.19
N PHE A 3 29.25 -36.71 3.96
CA PHE A 3 28.82 -35.42 3.44
C PHE A 3 29.10 -35.40 1.92
N VAL A 4 28.26 -34.66 1.18
CA VAL A 4 28.65 -33.75 0.07
C VAL A 4 28.75 -34.22 -1.41
N ILE A 5 27.92 -33.53 -2.21
CA ILE A 5 28.11 -32.90 -3.55
C ILE A 5 28.13 -33.75 -4.83
N ILE A 6 27.00 -33.59 -5.56
CA ILE A 6 26.83 -33.21 -6.98
C ILE A 6 28.10 -33.22 -7.85
N LEU A 7 28.07 -34.00 -8.95
CA LEU A 7 28.49 -33.60 -10.30
C LEU A 7 28.10 -34.71 -11.29
N SER A 8 27.12 -34.43 -12.14
CA SER A 8 26.79 -35.28 -13.30
C SER A 8 27.32 -34.59 -14.56
N PRO A 9 28.13 -35.27 -15.40
CA PRO A 9 28.76 -34.67 -16.57
C PRO A 9 27.89 -34.73 -17.84
N GLU A 10 27.90 -33.59 -18.53
CA GLU A 10 28.34 -33.39 -19.92
C GLU A 10 27.53 -33.94 -21.13
N ALA A 11 27.20 -32.96 -21.97
CA ALA A 11 27.21 -32.90 -23.43
C ALA A 11 26.32 -33.81 -24.28
N THR A 12 25.90 -33.19 -25.39
CA THR A 12 25.48 -33.74 -26.71
C THR A 12 24.15 -33.08 -27.11
N THR A 13 23.87 -32.51 -28.28
CA THR A 13 24.59 -32.12 -29.50
C THR A 13 23.58 -31.28 -30.29
N LEU A 14 24.02 -30.20 -30.93
CA LEU A 14 23.23 -29.39 -31.86
C LEU A 14 22.85 -30.20 -33.11
N PRO A 15 21.72 -29.88 -33.76
CA PRO A 15 21.72 -29.92 -35.22
C PRO A 15 21.39 -28.57 -35.84
N LEU A 16 22.32 -28.18 -36.72
CA LEU A 16 22.13 -27.34 -37.89
C LEU A 16 20.84 -27.71 -38.65
N GLY A 17 20.08 -26.69 -39.08
CA GLY A 17 18.88 -26.91 -39.88
C GLY A 17 18.33 -25.64 -40.53
N LEU A 18 18.88 -25.36 -41.71
CA LEU A 18 18.17 -24.82 -42.88
C LEU A 18 17.75 -23.35 -42.89
N ILE A 19 18.57 -22.57 -43.59
CA ILE A 19 18.25 -21.27 -44.20
C ILE A 19 17.27 -21.54 -45.36
N GLY A 20 16.01 -21.16 -45.19
CA GLY A 20 15.00 -21.12 -46.24
C GLY A 20 14.70 -19.67 -46.64
N VAL A 21 15.31 -19.19 -47.72
CA VAL A 21 14.90 -17.96 -48.41
C VAL A 21 13.70 -18.32 -49.29
N CYS A 22 12.52 -17.79 -48.99
CA CYS A 22 11.42 -17.69 -49.95
C CYS A 22 10.98 -16.23 -50.02
N ARG A 23 11.41 -15.57 -51.09
CA ARG A 23 11.02 -14.23 -51.50
C ARG A 23 9.84 -14.42 -52.46
N THR A 24 8.65 -13.89 -52.16
CA THR A 24 7.76 -13.28 -53.17
C THR A 24 6.44 -12.74 -52.61
N ILE A 25 6.16 -11.50 -53.02
CA ILE A 25 4.87 -10.93 -53.44
C ILE A 25 3.92 -10.39 -52.37
N GLY A 26 3.75 -9.07 -52.46
CA GLY A 26 2.88 -8.27 -51.61
C GLY A 26 1.43 -8.68 -51.68
N HIS A 27 0.77 -8.53 -50.54
CA HIS A 27 -0.67 -8.42 -50.43
C HIS A 27 -0.95 -7.23 -49.52
N THR A 28 -1.88 -6.42 -49.99
CA THR A 28 -2.35 -5.16 -49.42
C THR A 28 -2.69 -5.28 -47.93
N CYS A 29 -2.28 -4.28 -47.14
CA CYS A 29 -2.70 -4.12 -45.76
C CYS A 29 -4.08 -3.44 -45.73
N PRO A 30 -5.20 -4.14 -45.46
CA PRO A 30 -6.39 -3.45 -45.00
C PRO A 30 -6.13 -2.94 -43.58
N MET A 31 -6.35 -1.65 -43.36
CA MET A 31 -6.43 -1.06 -42.03
C MET A 31 -7.60 -1.70 -41.26
N GLY A 32 -7.32 -2.80 -40.57
CA GLY A 32 -8.23 -3.44 -39.62
C GLY A 32 -8.07 -2.85 -38.23
N ILE A 33 -8.85 -1.81 -37.93
CA ILE A 33 -9.02 -1.26 -36.58
C ILE A 33 -9.75 -2.32 -35.74
N PHE A 34 -9.32 -2.49 -34.48
CA PHE A 34 -9.89 -3.39 -33.45
C PHE A 34 -9.53 -4.88 -33.52
N ARG A 35 -8.24 -5.20 -33.41
CA ARG A 35 -7.83 -6.46 -32.75
C ARG A 35 -7.95 -6.29 -31.24
N GLY A 36 -9.03 -6.81 -30.68
CA GLY A 36 -9.36 -6.81 -29.25
C GLY A 36 -8.26 -7.43 -28.39
N ARG A 37 -7.36 -6.59 -27.90
CA ARG A 37 -6.54 -6.90 -26.73
C ARG A 37 -7.50 -6.98 -25.55
N LYS A 38 -7.63 -8.17 -24.98
CA LYS A 38 -8.35 -8.44 -23.73
C LYS A 38 -7.67 -7.65 -22.60
N ALA A 39 -8.01 -6.36 -22.50
CA ALA A 39 -7.56 -5.49 -21.44
C ALA A 39 -8.28 -5.93 -20.16
N ARG A 40 -7.60 -6.73 -19.35
CA ARG A 40 -7.92 -6.80 -17.93
C ARG A 40 -7.64 -5.41 -17.38
N THR A 41 -8.67 -4.71 -16.94
CA THR A 41 -8.50 -3.48 -16.17
C THR A 41 -7.86 -3.85 -14.84
N ASP A 42 -6.83 -3.10 -14.45
CA ASP A 42 -6.10 -3.24 -13.19
C ASP A 42 -6.96 -3.01 -11.93
N GLY A 43 -8.24 -2.67 -12.11
CA GLY A 43 -9.25 -2.52 -11.06
C GLY A 43 -10.31 -3.63 -10.99
N GLY A 44 -10.14 -4.75 -11.71
CA GLY A 44 -10.94 -5.98 -11.48
C GLY A 44 -12.46 -5.89 -11.72
N ALA A 45 -12.99 -4.76 -12.18
CA ALA A 45 -14.40 -4.62 -12.53
C ALA A 45 -14.67 -5.28 -13.89
N VAL A 46 -14.94 -6.58 -13.86
CA VAL A 46 -15.43 -7.31 -15.03
C VAL A 46 -16.94 -7.07 -15.14
N VAL A 47 -17.34 -6.05 -15.91
CA VAL A 47 -18.72 -5.96 -16.42
C VAL A 47 -18.79 -6.89 -17.62
N SER A 48 -19.07 -8.17 -17.37
CA SER A 48 -19.35 -9.18 -18.39
C SER A 48 -20.70 -9.77 -18.05
N ASP A 49 -21.58 -9.99 -19.03
CA ASP A 49 -22.92 -10.58 -18.87
C ASP A 49 -22.91 -12.01 -18.29
N ARG A 50 -21.71 -12.57 -18.04
CA ARG A 50 -21.53 -13.93 -17.53
C ARG A 50 -22.05 -14.08 -16.09
N ASN A 51 -22.78 -15.18 -15.88
CA ASN A 51 -23.32 -15.59 -14.60
C ASN A 51 -22.21 -15.99 -13.60
N ALA A 52 -22.52 -16.07 -12.31
CA ALA A 52 -21.56 -16.46 -11.27
C ALA A 52 -20.97 -17.85 -11.57
N SER A 53 -19.64 -17.94 -11.71
CA SER A 53 -18.97 -19.19 -12.05
C SER A 53 -18.34 -19.86 -10.82
N ARG A 54 -18.09 -21.16 -10.89
CA ARG A 54 -17.36 -21.88 -9.84
C ARG A 54 -15.93 -21.34 -9.65
N ALA A 55 -15.29 -20.93 -10.74
CA ALA A 55 -13.98 -20.30 -10.71
C ALA A 55 -13.97 -18.98 -9.93
N ASP A 56 -15.08 -18.22 -9.93
CA ASP A 56 -15.22 -17.00 -9.13
C ASP A 56 -15.23 -17.31 -7.63
N LEU A 57 -15.95 -18.37 -7.23
CA LEU A 57 -15.99 -18.83 -5.84
C LEU A 57 -14.66 -19.41 -5.37
N ASP A 58 -13.95 -20.15 -6.24
CA ASP A 58 -12.63 -20.69 -5.92
C ASP A 58 -11.58 -19.57 -5.79
N ALA A 59 -11.66 -18.53 -6.62
CA ALA A 59 -10.82 -17.34 -6.47
C ALA A 59 -11.09 -16.58 -5.15
N LEU A 60 -12.36 -16.49 -4.74
CA LEU A 60 -12.73 -15.94 -3.43
C LEU A 60 -12.14 -16.75 -2.28
N ARG A 61 -12.21 -18.09 -2.37
CA ARG A 61 -11.64 -18.99 -1.36
C ARG A 61 -10.12 -18.84 -1.28
N ALA A 62 -9.42 -18.93 -2.41
CA ALA A 62 -7.97 -18.81 -2.45
C ALA A 62 -7.47 -17.47 -1.90
N PHE A 63 -8.22 -16.38 -2.15
CA PHE A 63 -7.88 -15.07 -1.57
C PHE A 63 -8.07 -15.03 -0.05
N ALA A 64 -9.18 -15.58 0.45
CA ALA A 64 -9.45 -15.64 1.88
C ALA A 64 -8.43 -16.51 2.63
N GLU A 65 -7.96 -17.60 2.02
CA GLU A 65 -6.95 -18.49 2.60
C GLU A 65 -5.54 -17.88 2.59
N SER A 66 -5.21 -17.08 1.57
CA SER A 66 -3.88 -16.48 1.43
C SER A 66 -3.67 -15.20 2.24
N ARG A 67 -4.73 -14.57 2.75
CA ARG A 67 -4.67 -13.28 3.44
C ARG A 67 -5.28 -13.33 4.83
N LYS A 68 -4.79 -12.45 5.72
CA LYS A 68 -5.30 -12.31 7.09
C LYS A 68 -6.26 -11.12 7.20
N GLY A 69 -7.19 -11.20 8.15
CA GLY A 69 -8.16 -10.12 8.43
C GLY A 69 -9.03 -9.77 7.23
N VAL A 70 -9.50 -10.81 6.52
CA VAL A 70 -10.37 -10.64 5.36
C VAL A 70 -11.80 -10.38 5.82
N GLU A 71 -12.41 -9.33 5.29
CA GLU A 71 -13.81 -9.00 5.51
C GLU A 71 -14.56 -9.06 4.18
N ALA A 72 -15.79 -9.56 4.22
CA ALA A 72 -16.66 -9.68 3.05
C ALA A 72 -17.68 -8.54 3.00
N TYR A 73 -17.84 -7.94 1.83
CA TYR A 73 -18.82 -6.91 1.55
C TYR A 73 -19.70 -7.37 0.39
N VAL A 74 -20.98 -7.57 0.67
CA VAL A 74 -21.98 -7.96 -0.32
C VAL A 74 -22.47 -6.70 -1.01
N GLU A 75 -22.30 -6.64 -2.33
CA GLU A 75 -22.90 -5.63 -3.18
C GLU A 75 -24.18 -6.22 -3.78
N PRO A 76 -25.37 -5.78 -3.33
CA PRO A 76 -26.63 -6.32 -3.84
C PRO A 76 -26.80 -5.98 -5.32
N LYS A 77 -27.63 -6.78 -6.00
CA LYS A 77 -27.99 -6.54 -7.40
C LYS A 77 -28.61 -5.15 -7.55
N THR A 78 -28.12 -4.38 -8.52
CA THR A 78 -28.74 -3.13 -8.97
C THR A 78 -29.34 -3.32 -10.37
N SER A 79 -29.97 -2.28 -10.92
CA SER A 79 -30.49 -2.30 -12.29
C SER A 79 -29.42 -2.58 -13.35
N VAL A 80 -28.16 -2.23 -13.07
CA VAL A 80 -27.05 -2.31 -14.03
C VAL A 80 -25.94 -3.30 -13.62
N THR A 81 -25.93 -3.75 -12.36
CA THR A 81 -24.93 -4.68 -11.85
C THR A 81 -25.56 -5.91 -11.21
N GLN A 82 -25.01 -7.09 -11.51
CA GLN A 82 -25.34 -8.32 -10.79
C GLN A 82 -24.79 -8.28 -9.36
N THR A 83 -25.27 -9.18 -8.51
CA THR A 83 -24.75 -9.34 -7.14
C THR A 83 -23.27 -9.70 -7.16
N THR A 84 -22.45 -8.98 -6.38
CA THR A 84 -21.04 -9.30 -6.24
C THR A 84 -20.62 -9.37 -4.77
N LEU A 85 -19.55 -10.11 -4.53
CA LEU A 85 -18.88 -10.20 -3.24
C LEU A 85 -17.49 -9.58 -3.38
N LEU A 86 -17.24 -8.58 -2.54
CA LEU A 86 -15.96 -7.90 -2.41
C LEU A 86 -15.28 -8.41 -1.13
N LEU A 87 -14.12 -9.04 -1.26
CA LEU A 87 -13.29 -9.39 -0.12
C LEU A 87 -12.19 -8.35 0.05
N VAL A 88 -11.99 -7.88 1.28
CA VAL A 88 -10.95 -6.89 1.62
C VAL A 88 -10.07 -7.44 2.75
N ALA A 89 -8.80 -7.66 2.45
CA ALA A 89 -7.76 -8.13 3.37
C ALA A 89 -7.21 -6.98 4.23
N ALA A 90 -6.61 -7.29 5.39
CA ALA A 90 -6.21 -6.30 6.41
C ALA A 90 -5.34 -5.14 5.85
N ASP A 91 -4.47 -5.44 4.89
CA ASP A 91 -3.61 -4.50 4.14
C ASP A 91 -4.37 -3.56 3.18
N GLY A 92 -5.63 -3.86 2.91
CA GLY A 92 -6.50 -3.17 1.96
C GLY A 92 -6.52 -3.82 0.58
N GLU A 93 -5.79 -4.91 0.35
CA GLU A 93 -5.91 -5.64 -0.90
C GLU A 93 -7.33 -6.19 -1.03
N SER A 94 -7.88 -6.16 -2.24
CA SER A 94 -9.24 -6.61 -2.46
C SER A 94 -9.42 -7.34 -3.78
N ILE A 95 -10.36 -8.29 -3.76
CA ILE A 95 -10.89 -8.92 -4.97
C ILE A 95 -12.40 -8.81 -5.00
N ARG A 96 -12.95 -8.62 -6.19
CA ARG A 96 -14.40 -8.60 -6.42
C ARG A 96 -14.78 -9.73 -7.37
N ARG A 97 -15.79 -10.50 -6.99
CA ARG A 97 -16.28 -11.63 -7.78
C ARG A 97 -17.80 -11.71 -7.77
N ARG A 98 -18.38 -12.31 -8.81
CA ARG A 98 -19.83 -12.48 -8.93
C ARG A 98 -20.32 -13.64 -8.08
N VAL A 99 -21.53 -13.51 -7.56
CA VAL A 99 -22.20 -14.52 -6.73
C VAL A 99 -23.65 -14.63 -7.15
N ALA A 100 -24.22 -15.83 -7.01
CA ALA A 100 -25.56 -16.13 -7.52
C ALA A 100 -26.66 -15.25 -6.89
N SER A 101 -26.54 -14.96 -5.60
CA SER A 101 -27.47 -14.10 -4.86
C SER A 101 -26.79 -13.50 -3.63
N ALA A 102 -27.40 -12.47 -3.03
CA ALA A 102 -26.89 -11.86 -1.80
C ALA A 102 -26.86 -12.90 -0.66
N GLN A 103 -27.92 -13.70 -0.54
CA GLN A 103 -28.00 -14.77 0.45
C GLN A 103 -26.92 -15.84 0.25
N ALA A 104 -26.65 -16.25 -0.99
CA ALA A 104 -25.54 -17.17 -1.28
C ALA A 104 -24.19 -16.58 -0.88
N ALA A 105 -24.01 -15.26 -0.99
CA ALA A 105 -22.81 -14.56 -0.56
C ALA A 105 -22.65 -14.58 0.97
N TYR A 106 -23.72 -14.28 1.70
CA TYR A 106 -23.75 -14.34 3.17
C TYR A 106 -23.45 -15.76 3.68
N GLU A 107 -24.10 -16.76 3.08
CA GLU A 107 -23.91 -18.17 3.38
C GLU A 107 -22.48 -18.63 3.10
N PHE A 108 -21.92 -18.23 1.95
CA PHE A 108 -20.54 -18.54 1.59
C PHE A 108 -19.53 -17.92 2.57
N ALA A 109 -19.67 -16.63 2.87
CA ALA A 109 -18.78 -15.94 3.79
C ALA A 109 -18.84 -16.51 5.21
N ARG A 110 -20.04 -16.78 5.73
CA ARG A 110 -20.23 -17.31 7.10
C ARG A 110 -19.88 -18.79 7.22
N LYS A 111 -20.41 -19.65 6.35
CA LYS A 111 -20.27 -21.11 6.49
C LYS A 111 -19.00 -21.67 5.86
N LYS A 112 -18.47 -21.07 4.79
CA LYS A 112 -17.30 -21.60 4.08
C LYS A 112 -16.00 -20.91 4.46
N LEU A 113 -16.04 -19.59 4.67
CA LEU A 113 -14.84 -18.81 4.97
C LEU A 113 -14.72 -18.41 6.45
N ASN A 114 -15.83 -18.45 7.20
CA ASN A 114 -15.90 -18.01 8.60
C ASN A 114 -15.32 -16.58 8.80
N ILE A 115 -15.67 -15.66 7.90
CA ILE A 115 -15.25 -14.26 7.93
C ILE A 115 -16.44 -13.32 8.20
N PRO A 116 -16.21 -12.14 8.79
CA PRO A 116 -17.27 -11.14 8.93
C PRO A 116 -17.78 -10.70 7.56
N VAL A 117 -19.10 -10.51 7.47
CA VAL A 117 -19.81 -10.16 6.24
C VAL A 117 -20.76 -9.00 6.47
N TYR A 118 -20.67 -8.00 5.60
CA TYR A 118 -21.42 -6.75 5.68
C TYR A 118 -22.10 -6.44 4.36
N ASP A 119 -23.14 -5.59 4.42
CA ASP A 119 -23.73 -5.00 3.22
C ASP A 119 -22.96 -3.73 2.85
N ALA A 120 -22.46 -3.67 1.61
CA ALA A 120 -21.66 -2.56 1.13
C ALA A 120 -22.46 -1.25 1.04
N ASN A 121 -23.78 -1.30 0.83
CA ASN A 121 -24.62 -0.11 0.75
C ASN A 121 -24.91 0.50 2.13
N LEU A 122 -24.91 -0.31 3.18
CA LEU A 122 -25.15 0.14 4.55
C LEU A 122 -23.86 0.62 5.22
N VAL A 123 -22.80 -0.18 5.17
CA VAL A 123 -21.54 0.10 5.91
C VAL A 123 -20.57 0.92 5.05
N GLY A 124 -20.71 0.85 3.73
CA GLY A 124 -19.72 1.39 2.81
C GLY A 124 -18.48 0.51 2.71
N VAL A 125 -17.65 0.84 1.74
CA VAL A 125 -16.35 0.19 1.50
C VAL A 125 -15.30 0.80 2.44
N PRO A 126 -14.45 -0.02 3.08
CA PRO A 126 -13.55 0.47 4.11
C PRO A 126 -12.41 1.34 3.54
N SER A 127 -12.00 2.36 4.29
CA SER A 127 -10.93 3.30 3.89
C SER A 127 -9.62 2.61 3.53
N ARG A 128 -9.30 1.46 4.16
CA ARG A 128 -8.10 0.66 3.86
C ARG A 128 -8.03 0.20 2.40
N LYS A 129 -9.16 -0.19 1.78
CA LYS A 129 -9.21 -0.53 0.35
C LYS A 129 -8.94 0.70 -0.51
N ARG A 130 -9.59 1.82 -0.20
CA ARG A 130 -9.40 3.08 -0.94
C ARG A 130 -7.93 3.53 -0.91
N ASN A 131 -7.30 3.44 0.26
CA ASN A 131 -5.88 3.74 0.42
C ASN A 131 -4.99 2.77 -0.37
N TYR A 132 -5.32 1.48 -0.42
CA TYR A 132 -4.63 0.49 -1.24
C TYR A 132 -4.72 0.83 -2.73
N ASP A 133 -5.92 1.14 -3.24
CA ASP A 133 -6.14 1.50 -4.63
C ASP A 133 -5.33 2.75 -5.04
N LEU A 134 -5.28 3.77 -4.17
CA LEU A 134 -4.48 4.98 -4.38
C LEU A 134 -2.97 4.68 -4.42
N ARG A 135 -2.48 3.78 -3.56
CA ARG A 135 -1.07 3.36 -3.57
C ARG A 135 -0.72 2.55 -4.81
N LYS A 136 -1.59 1.60 -5.19
CA LYS A 136 -1.43 0.81 -6.41
C LYS A 136 -1.36 1.73 -7.64
N ALA A 137 -2.23 2.74 -7.70
CA ALA A 137 -2.22 3.74 -8.77
C ALA A 137 -0.92 4.58 -8.81
N LYS A 138 -0.28 4.81 -7.65
CA LYS A 138 1.02 5.50 -7.54
C LYS A 138 2.24 4.57 -7.70
N GLY A 139 2.03 3.27 -7.93
CA GLY A 139 3.12 2.28 -8.00
C GLY A 139 3.83 2.02 -6.66
N THR A 140 3.23 2.43 -5.54
CA THR A 140 3.82 2.27 -4.20
C THR A 140 3.37 0.93 -3.59
N PRO A 141 4.29 0.04 -3.17
CA PRO A 141 3.92 -1.23 -2.55
C PRO A 141 3.18 -1.03 -1.21
N PRO A 142 2.33 -2.00 -0.79
CA PRO A 142 1.50 -1.84 0.39
C PRO A 142 2.34 -1.76 1.68
N PRO A 143 1.97 -0.90 2.64
CA PRO A 143 2.50 -0.99 3.99
C PRO A 143 2.05 -2.31 4.59
N GLN A 144 3.00 -3.15 4.99
CA GLN A 144 2.70 -4.34 5.76
C GLN A 144 1.97 -3.93 7.04
N SER A 145 1.01 -4.75 7.48
CA SER A 145 0.09 -4.50 8.58
C SER A 145 0.84 -3.99 9.81
N SER A 146 0.93 -2.67 9.94
CA SER A 146 1.76 -2.03 10.94
C SER A 146 0.87 -1.49 12.04
N SER A 147 0.65 -2.32 13.04
CA SER A 147 0.78 -1.88 14.43
C SER A 147 2.20 -1.39 14.75
N ALA A 148 3.14 -1.45 13.79
CA ALA A 148 4.39 -0.74 13.85
C ALA A 148 4.15 0.76 13.64
N THR A 149 4.20 1.52 14.73
CA THR A 149 4.98 2.77 14.73
C THR A 149 6.18 2.54 13.79
N PRO A 150 6.38 3.35 12.73
CA PRO A 150 7.60 3.23 11.94
C PRO A 150 8.76 3.21 12.95
N PRO A 151 9.72 2.26 12.86
CA PRO A 151 10.89 2.33 13.72
C PRO A 151 11.40 3.76 13.62
N PRO A 152 11.64 4.46 14.74
CA PRO A 152 11.95 5.88 14.69
C PRO A 152 13.06 6.02 13.66
N ALA A 153 12.79 6.80 12.61
CA ALA A 153 13.82 7.13 11.64
C ALA A 153 14.98 7.62 12.50
N LYS A 154 16.11 6.90 12.48
CA LYS A 154 17.25 7.24 13.33
C LYS A 154 17.54 8.70 13.03
N GLN A 155 17.44 9.56 14.05
CA GLN A 155 17.49 11.00 13.89
C GLN A 155 18.70 11.37 13.04
N THR A 156 18.51 12.22 12.04
CA THR A 156 19.60 12.65 11.19
C THR A 156 20.61 13.46 12.03
N PRO A 157 21.90 13.52 11.66
CA PRO A 157 22.88 14.34 12.38
C PRO A 157 22.44 15.81 12.53
N LYS A 158 21.67 16.31 11.55
CA LYS A 158 21.09 17.64 11.55
C LYS A 158 20.00 17.81 12.61
N GLU A 159 19.13 16.81 12.78
CA GLU A 159 18.07 16.81 13.80
C GLU A 159 18.66 16.71 15.21
N LEU A 160 19.70 15.90 15.41
CA LEU A 160 20.41 15.81 16.68
C LEU A 160 21.03 17.16 17.08
N ALA A 161 21.68 17.85 16.15
CA ALA A 161 22.24 19.19 16.39
C ALA A 161 21.15 20.22 16.73
N ALA A 162 19.99 20.13 16.08
CA ALA A 162 18.84 20.99 16.39
C ALA A 162 18.28 20.73 17.79
N ILE A 163 18.15 19.46 18.20
CA ILE A 163 17.70 19.08 19.55
C ILE A 163 18.67 19.61 20.60
N MET A 164 19.98 19.39 20.44
CA MET A 164 20.99 19.91 21.36
C MET A 164 20.94 21.44 21.50
N THR A 165 20.67 22.14 20.39
CA THR A 165 20.53 23.60 20.37
C THR A 165 19.31 24.04 21.17
N LEU A 166 18.16 23.40 20.96
CA LEU A 166 16.93 23.70 21.70
C LEU A 166 17.07 23.39 23.20
N GLU A 167 17.69 22.28 23.56
CA GLU A 167 17.94 21.89 24.97
C GLU A 167 18.83 22.89 25.69
N SER A 168 19.95 23.29 25.04
CA SER A 168 20.89 24.27 25.57
C SER A 168 20.23 25.62 25.84
N ILE A 169 19.41 26.10 24.89
CA ILE A 169 18.70 27.39 25.03
C ILE A 169 17.53 27.29 26.03
N ALA A 170 16.83 26.15 26.07
CA ALA A 170 15.73 25.94 27.00
C ALA A 170 16.18 25.70 28.46
N GLY A 171 17.46 25.33 28.68
CA GLY A 171 17.99 24.95 29.98
C GLY A 171 17.18 23.81 30.60
N VAL A 172 17.03 22.71 29.86
CA VAL A 172 16.30 21.51 30.29
C VAL A 172 17.26 20.32 30.37
N ASP A 173 16.91 19.35 31.20
CA ASP A 173 17.57 18.04 31.18
C ASP A 173 17.46 17.41 29.79
N PRO A 174 18.48 16.65 29.35
CA PRO A 174 18.53 16.09 28.00
C PRO A 174 17.29 15.22 27.72
N LEU A 175 16.70 15.41 26.54
CA LEU A 175 15.57 14.62 26.08
C LEU A 175 15.98 13.15 25.92
N PRO A 176 15.03 12.22 26.07
CA PRO A 176 15.30 10.80 25.82
C PRO A 176 15.74 10.58 24.37
N THR A 177 16.47 9.49 24.12
CA THR A 177 17.04 9.12 22.80
C THR A 177 16.01 9.06 21.66
N ASN A 178 14.72 8.95 21.97
CA ASN A 178 13.62 9.05 21.01
C ASN A 178 12.52 9.97 21.57
N PRO A 179 12.63 11.30 21.40
CA PRO A 179 11.69 12.26 21.96
C PRO A 179 10.36 12.25 21.20
N SER A 180 9.26 12.35 21.93
CA SER A 180 7.94 12.54 21.32
C SER A 180 7.81 13.94 20.72
N PHE A 181 6.89 14.12 19.77
CA PHE A 181 6.54 15.44 19.24
C PHE A 181 6.12 16.42 20.36
N ASP A 182 5.40 15.94 21.37
CA ASP A 182 5.01 16.77 22.53
C ASP A 182 6.22 17.24 23.34
N ASP A 183 7.22 16.37 23.53
CA ASP A 183 8.45 16.70 24.23
C ASP A 183 9.24 17.77 23.46
N LEU A 184 9.36 17.62 22.14
CA LEU A 184 10.01 18.60 21.27
C LEU A 184 9.28 19.95 21.30
N MET A 185 7.95 19.95 21.25
CA MET A 185 7.15 21.18 21.32
C MET A 185 7.26 21.87 22.69
N ARG A 186 7.33 21.09 23.78
CA ARG A 186 7.56 21.63 25.12
C ARG A 186 8.90 22.34 25.21
N VAL A 187 9.97 21.71 24.71
CA VAL A 187 11.32 22.30 24.70
C VAL A 187 11.39 23.50 23.76
N TYR A 188 10.83 23.41 22.55
CA TYR A 188 10.78 24.53 21.60
C TYR A 188 10.07 25.76 22.18
N ARG A 189 8.87 25.60 22.77
CA ARG A 189 8.15 26.73 23.41
C ARG A 189 8.98 27.37 24.52
N LYS A 190 9.70 26.55 25.30
CA LYS A 190 10.57 27.05 26.36
C LYS A 190 11.78 27.79 25.80
N ALA A 191 12.48 27.21 24.82
CA ALA A 191 13.61 27.83 24.13
C ALA A 191 13.21 29.17 23.49
N ARG A 192 12.08 29.19 22.77
CA ARG A 192 11.51 30.39 22.12
C ARG A 192 11.19 31.50 23.12
N LYS A 193 10.60 31.15 24.26
CA LYS A 193 10.33 32.11 25.35
C LYS A 193 11.63 32.69 25.95
N GLN A 194 12.72 31.94 25.98
CA GLN A 194 14.02 32.41 26.49
C GLN A 194 14.79 33.25 25.46
N ALA A 195 14.69 32.87 24.18
CA ALA A 195 15.35 33.56 23.07
C ALA A 195 14.58 34.79 22.56
N HIS A 196 13.44 35.12 23.15
CA HIS A 196 12.58 36.20 22.68
C HIS A 196 13.30 37.57 22.73
N PRO A 197 13.28 38.35 21.63
CA PRO A 197 14.01 39.62 21.54
C PRO A 197 13.58 40.64 22.61
N ASP A 198 12.31 40.64 23.02
CA ASP A 198 11.82 41.50 24.11
C ASP A 198 12.55 41.29 25.45
N ARG A 199 13.14 40.11 25.68
CA ARG A 199 13.95 39.83 26.88
C ARG A 199 15.42 40.18 26.70
N LEU A 200 15.87 40.28 25.46
CA LEU A 200 17.28 40.46 25.08
C LEU A 200 17.52 41.85 24.47
N GLY A 201 16.65 42.81 24.77
CA GLY A 201 16.82 44.20 24.29
C GLY A 201 16.77 44.34 22.77
N GLY A 202 16.07 43.44 22.07
CA GLY A 202 15.93 43.45 20.61
C GLY A 202 16.94 42.57 19.86
N GLU A 203 17.88 41.90 20.55
CA GLU A 203 18.79 40.96 19.91
C GLU A 203 18.04 39.72 19.37
N ARG A 204 18.15 39.46 18.06
CA ARG A 204 17.43 38.37 17.37
C ARG A 204 18.26 37.11 17.12
N THR A 205 19.57 37.16 17.27
CA THR A 205 20.47 36.04 16.92
C THR A 205 20.07 34.74 17.60
N LYS A 206 19.69 34.79 18.88
CA LYS A 206 19.21 33.61 19.64
C LYS A 206 17.84 33.15 19.17
N TRP A 207 16.95 34.07 18.82
CA TRP A 207 15.63 33.77 18.29
C TRP A 207 15.74 33.05 16.95
N ASP A 208 16.54 33.58 16.03
CA ASP A 208 16.73 33.02 14.69
C ASP A 208 17.34 31.60 14.77
N THR A 209 18.28 31.39 15.70
CA THR A 209 18.86 30.06 15.97
C THR A 209 17.82 29.04 16.46
N VAL A 210 16.85 29.45 17.28
CA VAL A 210 15.75 28.58 17.75
C VAL A 210 14.78 28.24 16.61
N GLU A 211 14.43 29.22 15.78
CA GLU A 211 13.53 29.00 14.64
C GLU A 211 14.18 28.15 13.54
N ASP A 212 15.48 28.30 13.29
CA ASP A 212 16.22 27.43 12.37
C ASP A 212 16.32 25.99 12.87
N ALA A 213 16.49 25.79 14.18
CA ALA A 213 16.44 24.47 14.81
C ALA A 213 15.03 23.85 14.72
N ALA A 214 13.97 24.63 14.93
CA ALA A 214 12.59 24.18 14.77
C ALA A 214 12.28 23.74 13.33
N ARG A 215 12.76 24.52 12.34
CA ARG A 215 12.63 24.17 10.92
C ARG A 215 13.38 22.90 10.55
N ALA A 216 14.56 22.67 11.15
CA ALA A 216 15.31 21.43 10.96
C ALA A 216 14.59 20.19 11.51
N LEU A 217 13.74 20.36 12.52
CA LEU A 217 12.91 19.30 13.12
C LEU A 217 11.50 19.20 12.52
N GLY A 218 11.15 20.08 11.56
CA GLY A 218 9.80 20.14 10.99
C GLY A 218 8.72 20.54 12.00
N LEU A 219 9.09 21.26 13.07
CA LEU A 219 8.14 21.79 14.04
C LEU A 219 7.38 22.98 13.43
N PRO A 220 6.07 23.12 13.73
CA PRO A 220 5.30 24.28 13.29
C PRO A 220 5.71 25.56 14.05
N ASP A 221 5.63 26.70 13.35
CA ASP A 221 5.89 28.05 13.87
C ASP A 221 4.89 28.51 14.94
#